data_AF-A0A1Q7ZEN0-F1
#
_entry.id   AF-A0A1Q7ZEN0-F1
#
_cell.length_a   1.000
_cell.length_b   1.000
_cell.length_c   1.000
_cell.angle_alpha   90.00
_cell.angle_beta   90.00
_cell.angle_gamma   90.00
#
_symmetry.space_group_name_H-M   'P 1'
#
loop_
_entity.id
_entity.type
_entity.pdbx_description
1 polymer ?
#
loop_
_entity_poly.entity_id
_entity_poly.type
_entity_poly.pdbx_seq_one_letter_code
_entity_poly.pdbx_strand_id
1 'polypeptide(L)'
;MRQAACLVLAGAGLLAPAVAGDEIYYRRDANGALVLTNVPDRPDLRAYRGHGPLPVTHSGEEFRELIERASLQHGIHPDLVFAVAAVESNFNSRAVSEKGAQGLMQLMPDTAARFGVVDPFNPAENVLGGVRYMRYLLDLFNGNSRLALAAYNAGENVVLAGGGVPPYPETRRYVDKVLKMFGGRKPLLTQAAQKPLPAARGTPQPIRSFIDAAGVVHITDGEAPSATPSPTPRPDRPN
;
A
#
# COMPACT_ATOMS: atom_id res chain seq x y z
N MET A 1 41.45 -10.67 78.94
CA MET A 1 42.65 -10.24 78.18
C MET A 1 42.65 -10.91 76.82
N ARG A 2 43.02 -10.14 75.79
CA ARG A 2 43.36 -10.49 74.39
C ARG A 2 42.25 -10.29 73.34
N GLN A 3 42.49 -9.25 72.54
CA GLN A 3 41.85 -8.89 71.28
C GLN A 3 42.29 -9.83 70.15
N ALA A 4 41.48 -9.93 69.09
CA ALA A 4 41.94 -10.06 67.71
C ALA A 4 40.86 -9.53 66.74
N ALA A 5 41.27 -8.62 65.86
CA ALA A 5 40.50 -8.07 64.74
C ALA A 5 40.97 -8.69 63.42
N CYS A 6 40.07 -8.87 62.44
CA CYS A 6 40.24 -9.03 60.98
C CYS A 6 39.03 -9.83 60.44
N LEU A 7 38.51 -9.71 59.22
CA LEU A 7 38.57 -8.78 58.08
C LEU A 7 37.49 -9.33 57.11
N VAL A 8 36.62 -8.46 56.60
CA VAL A 8 35.90 -8.44 55.29
C VAL A 8 35.37 -9.75 54.68
N LEU A 9 34.09 -9.75 54.26
CA LEU A 9 33.68 -9.95 52.85
C LEU A 9 32.20 -9.63 52.65
N ALA A 10 31.93 -8.56 51.91
CA ALA A 10 30.63 -8.25 51.34
C ALA A 10 30.32 -9.29 50.26
N GLY A 11 29.37 -10.18 50.52
CA GLY A 11 28.82 -11.09 49.52
C GLY A 11 27.98 -10.30 48.52
N ALA A 12 28.55 -10.02 47.36
CA ALA A 12 27.79 -9.61 46.18
C ALA A 12 26.78 -10.71 45.85
N GLY A 13 25.49 -10.43 46.03
CA GLY A 13 24.43 -11.30 45.56
C GLY A 13 24.55 -11.43 44.04
N LEU A 14 24.86 -12.64 43.56
CA LEU A 14 24.64 -12.99 42.18
C LEU A 14 23.14 -12.86 41.91
N LEU A 15 22.72 -11.78 41.25
CA LEU A 15 21.47 -11.79 40.50
C LEU A 15 21.67 -12.78 39.35
N ALA A 16 21.12 -13.99 39.49
CA ALA A 16 20.89 -14.85 38.36
C ALA A 16 19.92 -14.13 37.40
N PRO A 17 20.17 -14.11 36.08
CA PRO A 17 19.17 -13.64 35.14
C PRO A 17 17.94 -14.56 35.25
N ALA A 18 16.77 -13.95 35.44
CA ALA A 18 15.52 -14.68 35.42
C ALA A 18 15.41 -15.42 34.09
N VAL A 19 15.26 -16.74 34.16
CA VAL A 19 14.94 -17.58 33.01
C VAL A 19 13.61 -17.09 32.45
N ALA A 20 13.66 -16.54 31.23
CA ALA A 20 12.49 -16.11 30.47
C ALA A 20 11.65 -17.33 30.10
N GLY A 21 10.46 -17.43 30.71
CA GLY A 21 9.51 -18.51 30.52
C GLY A 21 8.19 -18.01 29.92
N ASP A 22 7.76 -18.68 28.85
CA ASP A 22 6.41 -18.78 28.29
C ASP A 22 5.65 -17.53 27.81
N GLU A 23 6.03 -16.31 28.21
CA GLU A 23 5.35 -15.09 27.79
C GLU A 23 6.01 -14.48 26.54
N ILE A 24 5.24 -14.36 25.45
CA ILE A 24 5.65 -13.61 24.26
C ILE A 24 5.33 -12.14 24.47
N TYR A 25 6.29 -11.28 24.20
CA TYR A 25 6.14 -9.83 24.20
C TYR A 25 6.13 -9.28 22.79
N TYR A 26 5.51 -8.13 22.58
CA TYR A 26 5.50 -7.42 21.32
C TYR A 26 5.76 -5.92 21.48
N ARG A 27 6.30 -5.30 20.43
CA ARG A 27 6.36 -3.84 20.25
C ARG A 27 5.90 -3.48 18.85
N ARG A 28 5.63 -2.19 18.62
CA ARG A 28 5.64 -1.63 17.27
C ARG A 28 6.95 -0.89 17.06
N ASP A 29 7.64 -1.12 15.95
CA ASP A 29 8.81 -0.36 15.56
C ASP A 29 8.43 1.04 15.03
N ALA A 30 9.43 1.84 14.65
CA ALA A 30 9.22 3.19 14.12
C ALA A 30 8.43 3.22 12.80
N ASN A 31 8.39 2.10 12.09
CA ASN A 31 7.67 1.92 10.82
C ASN A 31 6.25 1.35 11.05
N GLY A 32 5.90 1.02 12.30
CA GLY A 32 4.62 0.45 12.69
C GLY A 32 4.55 -1.07 12.59
N ALA A 33 5.63 -1.73 12.20
CA ALA A 33 5.73 -3.18 12.16
C ALA A 33 5.72 -3.73 13.59
N LEU A 34 4.98 -4.80 13.81
CA LEU A 34 5.02 -5.51 15.10
C LEU A 34 6.40 -6.20 15.21
N VAL A 35 6.95 -6.37 16.41
CA VAL A 35 8.16 -7.17 16.63
C VAL A 35 7.88 -8.01 17.85
N LEU A 36 7.95 -9.33 17.71
CA LEU A 36 7.71 -10.29 18.78
C LEU A 36 9.04 -10.74 19.39
N THR A 37 9.09 -10.89 20.70
CA THR A 37 10.27 -11.38 21.43
C THR A 37 9.84 -12.18 22.65
N ASN A 38 10.57 -13.24 22.99
CA ASN A 38 10.44 -13.96 24.26
C ASN A 38 11.42 -13.43 25.33
N VAL A 39 12.17 -12.37 25.01
CA VAL A 39 13.13 -11.72 25.92
C VAL A 39 12.60 -10.33 26.26
N PRO A 40 12.23 -10.05 27.52
CA PRO A 40 11.79 -8.73 27.97
C PRO A 40 12.99 -7.79 28.19
N ASP A 41 13.78 -7.56 27.15
CA ASP A 41 15.04 -6.80 27.20
C ASP A 41 14.84 -5.27 27.22
N ARG A 42 13.62 -4.79 26.94
CA ARG A 42 13.29 -3.37 26.84
C ARG A 42 11.98 -2.99 27.53
N PRO A 43 11.86 -1.76 28.05
CA PRO A 43 10.70 -1.32 28.85
C PRO A 43 9.45 -1.03 28.03
N ASP A 44 9.55 -0.89 26.71
CA ASP A 44 8.43 -0.55 25.81
C ASP A 44 7.76 -1.77 25.17
N LEU A 45 8.16 -2.97 25.59
CA LEU A 45 7.52 -4.24 25.23
C LEU A 45 6.18 -4.42 25.95
N ARG A 46 5.19 -4.99 25.26
CA ARG A 46 3.86 -5.31 25.78
C ARG A 46 3.64 -6.82 25.73
N ALA A 47 3.08 -7.42 26.78
CA ALA A 47 2.74 -8.83 26.76
C ALA A 47 1.70 -9.14 25.67
N TYR A 48 1.96 -10.14 24.83
CA TYR A 48 1.02 -10.65 23.85
C TYR A 48 0.03 -11.58 24.55
N ARG A 49 -1.22 -11.13 24.72
CA ARG A 49 -2.31 -11.88 25.39
C ARG A 49 -3.42 -12.29 24.42
N GLY A 50 -3.09 -12.49 23.14
CA GLY A 50 -4.05 -12.90 22.12
C GLY A 50 -4.26 -14.41 22.11
N HIS A 51 -5.51 -14.87 22.09
CA HIS A 51 -5.87 -16.28 21.86
C HIS A 51 -5.83 -16.65 20.35
N GLY A 52 -4.90 -16.06 19.60
CA GLY A 52 -4.80 -16.20 18.14
C GLY A 52 -3.36 -16.45 17.69
N PRO A 53 -3.13 -16.73 16.40
CA PRO A 53 -1.79 -16.89 15.86
C PRO A 53 -0.95 -15.64 16.14
N LEU A 54 0.31 -15.84 16.53
CA LEU A 54 1.26 -14.74 16.68
C LEU A 54 1.30 -13.91 15.38
N PRO A 55 1.27 -12.56 15.45
CA PRO A 55 1.39 -11.73 14.27
C PRO A 55 2.78 -11.95 13.66
N VAL A 56 2.85 -12.72 12.58
CA VAL A 56 4.10 -12.91 11.85
C VAL A 56 4.46 -11.58 11.22
N THR A 57 5.63 -11.07 11.59
CA THR A 57 6.12 -9.79 11.09
C THR A 57 7.10 -10.09 9.98
N HIS A 58 6.57 -10.07 8.77
CA HIS A 58 7.36 -10.17 7.56
C HIS A 58 8.14 -8.86 7.40
N SER A 59 9.48 -8.94 7.40
CA SER A 59 10.32 -7.78 7.07
C SER A 59 10.11 -7.32 5.63
N GLY A 60 9.60 -8.22 4.78
CA GLY A 60 9.37 -7.98 3.36
C GLY A 60 10.63 -8.09 2.52
N GLU A 61 11.80 -8.32 3.13
CA GLU A 61 13.07 -8.45 2.41
C GLU A 61 13.05 -9.62 1.42
N GLU A 62 12.30 -10.67 1.71
CA GLU A 62 12.08 -11.80 0.81
C GLU A 62 11.41 -11.38 -0.52
N PHE A 63 10.70 -10.24 -0.54
CA PHE A 63 10.05 -9.69 -1.73
C PHE A 63 10.83 -8.54 -2.37
N ARG A 64 11.96 -8.10 -1.78
CA ARG A 64 12.75 -6.94 -2.24
C ARG A 64 13.13 -7.05 -3.72
N GLU A 65 13.78 -8.14 -4.09
CA GLU A 65 14.24 -8.37 -5.47
C GLU A 65 13.07 -8.47 -6.45
N LEU A 66 11.98 -9.11 -6.05
CA LEU A 66 10.76 -9.20 -6.86
C LEU A 66 10.17 -7.81 -7.12
N ILE A 67 10.02 -7.01 -6.07
CA ILE A 67 9.49 -5.65 -6.13
C ILE A 67 10.40 -4.78 -6.99
N GLU A 68 11.72 -4.85 -6.81
CA GLU A 68 12.68 -4.11 -7.62
C GLU A 68 12.54 -4.43 -9.11
N ARG A 69 12.55 -5.72 -9.48
CA ARG A 69 12.40 -6.13 -10.89
C ARG A 69 11.10 -5.64 -11.51
N ALA A 70 9.97 -5.85 -10.83
CA ALA A 70 8.67 -5.40 -11.33
C ALA A 70 8.60 -3.87 -11.46
N SER A 71 9.09 -3.16 -10.43
CA SER A 71 9.08 -1.69 -10.40
C SER A 71 9.92 -1.09 -11.52
N LEU A 72 11.13 -1.61 -11.74
CA LEU A 72 12.03 -1.16 -12.80
C LEU A 72 11.44 -1.40 -14.20
N GLN A 73 10.79 -2.54 -14.42
CA GLN A 73 10.13 -2.86 -15.69
C GLN A 73 9.03 -1.83 -16.05
N HIS A 74 8.37 -1.26 -15.04
CA HIS A 74 7.28 -0.29 -15.21
C HIS A 74 7.67 1.15 -14.86
N GLY A 75 8.95 1.40 -14.59
CA GLY A 75 9.46 2.74 -14.33
C GLY A 75 9.01 3.36 -13.00
N ILE A 76 8.54 2.55 -12.05
CA ILE A 76 8.17 3.01 -10.70
C ILE A 76 9.38 2.89 -9.79
N HIS A 77 9.53 3.81 -8.84
CA HIS A 77 10.55 3.70 -7.80
C HIS A 77 10.25 2.49 -6.89
N PRO A 78 11.18 1.53 -6.71
CA PRO A 78 10.95 0.31 -5.93
C PRO A 78 10.46 0.57 -4.49
N ASP A 79 11.05 1.56 -3.82
CA ASP A 79 10.64 1.93 -2.45
C ASP A 79 9.16 2.35 -2.34
N LEU A 80 8.54 2.88 -3.42
CA LEU A 80 7.12 3.23 -3.39
C LEU A 80 6.27 1.97 -3.34
N VAL A 81 6.60 0.99 -4.18
CA VAL A 81 5.91 -0.30 -4.26
C VAL A 81 6.13 -1.09 -2.98
N PHE A 82 7.33 -1.04 -2.41
CA PHE A 82 7.64 -1.62 -1.12
C PHE A 82 6.81 -0.99 0.01
N ALA A 83 6.70 0.35 0.02
CA ALA A 83 5.87 1.06 0.99
C ALA A 83 4.38 0.72 0.86
N VAL A 84 3.87 0.57 -0.36
CA VAL A 84 2.50 0.12 -0.62
C VAL A 84 2.29 -1.28 -0.08
N ALA A 85 3.12 -2.26 -0.45
CA ALA A 85 2.99 -3.65 0.02
C ALA A 85 3.04 -3.77 1.56
N ALA A 86 3.90 -2.98 2.21
CA ALA A 86 3.96 -2.90 3.67
C ALA A 86 2.65 -2.37 4.29
N VAL A 87 2.05 -1.32 3.69
CA VAL A 87 0.81 -0.72 4.20
C VAL A 87 -0.40 -1.62 3.93
N GLU A 88 -0.43 -2.28 2.78
CA GLU A 88 -1.54 -3.11 2.32
C GLU A 88 -1.66 -4.43 3.11
N SER A 89 -0.57 -5.20 3.18
CA SER A 89 -0.62 -6.56 3.71
C SER A 89 0.39 -6.81 4.83
N ASN A 90 1.27 -5.84 5.12
CA ASN A 90 2.47 -6.05 5.91
C ASN A 90 3.26 -7.27 5.39
N PHE A 91 3.38 -7.34 4.06
CA PHE A 91 4.03 -8.42 3.29
C PHE A 91 3.44 -9.82 3.47
N ASN A 92 2.18 -9.93 3.92
CA ASN A 92 1.48 -11.22 3.93
C ASN A 92 0.89 -11.52 2.53
N SER A 93 1.54 -12.40 1.78
CA SER A 93 1.07 -12.80 0.43
C SER A 93 -0.25 -13.57 0.42
N ARG A 94 -0.74 -14.01 1.59
CA ARG A 94 -2.02 -14.70 1.76
C ARG A 94 -3.10 -13.82 2.38
N ALA A 95 -2.85 -12.51 2.51
CA ALA A 95 -3.81 -11.58 3.10
C ALA A 95 -5.11 -11.51 2.29
N VAL A 96 -6.24 -11.48 2.99
CA VAL A 96 -7.57 -11.22 2.45
C VAL A 96 -8.26 -10.20 3.35
N SER A 97 -8.70 -9.06 2.80
CA SER A 97 -9.47 -8.08 3.56
C SER A 97 -10.96 -8.45 3.64
N GLU A 98 -11.69 -7.82 4.56
CA GLU A 98 -13.15 -7.96 4.67
C GLU A 98 -13.88 -7.59 3.37
N LYS A 99 -13.30 -6.69 2.57
CA LYS A 99 -13.84 -6.26 1.27
C LYS A 99 -13.43 -7.18 0.12
N GLY A 100 -12.60 -8.18 0.38
CA GLY A 100 -12.15 -9.15 -0.62
C GLY A 100 -10.87 -8.77 -1.38
N ALA A 101 -10.12 -7.76 -0.94
CA ALA A 101 -8.80 -7.45 -1.49
C ALA A 101 -7.80 -8.54 -1.12
N GLN A 102 -6.91 -8.93 -2.05
CA GLN A 102 -6.11 -10.15 -1.94
C GLN A 102 -4.61 -9.93 -2.18
N GLY A 103 -3.80 -10.67 -1.43
CA GLY A 103 -2.36 -10.79 -1.62
C GLY A 103 -1.54 -9.59 -1.13
N LEU A 104 -0.27 -9.56 -1.54
CA LEU A 104 0.75 -8.61 -1.07
C LEU A 104 0.37 -7.14 -1.23
N MET A 105 -0.19 -6.80 -2.39
CA MET A 105 -0.57 -5.45 -2.76
C MET A 105 -2.09 -5.21 -2.67
N GLN A 106 -2.83 -6.13 -2.02
CA GLN A 106 -4.27 -6.08 -1.76
C GLN A 106 -5.09 -5.64 -2.98
N LEU A 107 -4.99 -6.40 -4.07
CA LEU A 107 -5.79 -6.13 -5.26
C LEU A 107 -7.21 -6.64 -5.07
N MET A 108 -8.20 -5.81 -5.40
CA MET A 108 -9.58 -6.28 -5.57
C MET A 108 -9.65 -7.26 -6.75
N PRO A 109 -10.57 -8.25 -6.76
CA PRO A 109 -10.65 -9.25 -7.82
C PRO A 109 -10.75 -8.66 -9.23
N ASP A 110 -11.58 -7.64 -9.42
CA ASP A 110 -11.72 -6.96 -10.72
C ASP A 110 -10.44 -6.25 -11.15
N THR A 111 -9.73 -5.63 -10.19
CA THR A 111 -8.41 -5.01 -10.44
C THR A 111 -7.36 -6.07 -10.78
N ALA A 112 -7.31 -7.17 -10.04
CA ALA A 112 -6.41 -8.29 -10.29
C ALA A 112 -6.61 -8.82 -11.72
N ALA A 113 -7.85 -9.07 -12.13
CA ALA A 113 -8.20 -9.50 -13.48
C ALA A 113 -7.78 -8.48 -14.55
N ARG A 114 -8.12 -7.18 -14.34
CA ARG A 114 -7.78 -6.10 -15.27
C ARG A 114 -6.28 -5.97 -15.52
N PHE A 115 -5.45 -6.25 -14.52
CA PHE A 115 -3.99 -6.13 -14.59
C PHE A 115 -3.24 -7.46 -14.78
N GLY A 116 -3.97 -8.54 -15.10
CA GLY A 116 -3.42 -9.81 -15.56
C GLY A 116 -2.87 -10.70 -14.43
N VAL A 117 -3.48 -10.63 -13.24
CA VAL A 117 -3.19 -11.51 -12.11
C VAL A 117 -4.16 -12.68 -12.16
N VAL A 118 -3.63 -13.90 -12.31
CA VAL A 118 -4.44 -15.13 -12.34
C VAL A 118 -4.56 -15.70 -10.94
N ASP A 119 -3.44 -15.80 -10.21
CA ASP A 119 -3.41 -16.16 -8.80
C ASP A 119 -3.03 -14.96 -7.93
N PRO A 120 -3.99 -14.32 -7.23
CA PRO A 120 -3.70 -13.15 -6.40
C PRO A 120 -2.89 -13.49 -5.14
N PHE A 121 -2.72 -14.77 -4.79
CA PHE A 121 -1.87 -15.22 -3.69
C PHE A 121 -0.44 -15.58 -4.14
N ASN A 122 -0.21 -15.65 -5.46
CA ASN A 122 1.15 -15.74 -6.00
C ASN A 122 1.83 -14.37 -5.84
N PRO A 123 2.93 -14.25 -5.07
CA PRO A 123 3.60 -12.98 -4.84
C PRO A 123 4.03 -12.28 -6.13
N ALA A 124 4.55 -13.03 -7.10
CA ALA A 124 5.09 -12.47 -8.33
C ALA A 124 4.01 -11.87 -9.22
N GLU A 125 2.89 -12.59 -9.37
CA GLU A 125 1.74 -12.09 -10.13
C GLU A 125 1.11 -10.89 -9.43
N ASN A 126 0.87 -10.98 -8.13
CA ASN A 126 0.23 -9.91 -7.36
C ASN A 126 1.07 -8.62 -7.38
N VAL A 127 2.39 -8.72 -7.19
CA VAL A 127 3.30 -7.56 -7.28
C VAL A 127 3.31 -6.98 -8.69
N LEU A 128 3.42 -7.81 -9.73
CA LEU A 128 3.43 -7.31 -11.11
C LEU A 128 2.11 -6.61 -11.48
N GLY A 129 0.97 -7.18 -11.09
CA GLY A 129 -0.35 -6.58 -11.28
C GLY A 129 -0.50 -5.26 -10.52
N GLY A 130 -0.10 -5.21 -9.25
CA GLY A 130 -0.16 -4.01 -8.43
C GLY A 130 0.76 -2.90 -8.92
N VAL A 131 1.95 -3.24 -9.42
CA VAL A 131 2.85 -2.29 -10.09
C VAL A 131 2.23 -1.72 -11.36
N ARG A 132 1.62 -2.55 -12.21
CA ARG A 132 0.91 -2.08 -13.41
C ARG A 132 -0.24 -1.15 -13.06
N TYR A 133 -1.02 -1.50 -12.04
CA TYR A 133 -2.11 -0.66 -11.55
C TYR A 133 -1.59 0.69 -11.02
N MET A 134 -0.54 0.68 -10.20
CA MET A 134 0.08 1.90 -9.69
C MET A 134 0.62 2.77 -10.83
N ARG A 135 1.23 2.19 -11.86
CA ARG A 135 1.70 2.94 -13.03
C ARG A 135 0.54 3.63 -13.73
N TYR A 136 -0.52 2.88 -14.01
CA TYR A 136 -1.73 3.39 -14.63
C TYR A 136 -2.33 4.56 -13.83
N LEU A 137 -2.38 4.47 -12.50
CA LEU A 137 -2.88 5.56 -11.66
C LEU A 137 -1.97 6.79 -11.69
N LEU A 138 -0.64 6.59 -11.65
CA LEU A 138 0.30 7.69 -11.80
C LEU A 138 0.12 8.41 -13.14
N ASP A 139 -0.14 7.67 -14.23
CA ASP A 139 -0.44 8.26 -15.53
C ASP A 139 -1.77 9.01 -15.53
N LEU A 140 -2.83 8.37 -15.02
CA LEU A 140 -4.17 8.95 -14.93
C LEU A 140 -4.18 10.29 -14.18
N PHE A 141 -3.35 10.42 -13.15
CA PHE A 141 -3.23 11.62 -12.33
C PHE A 141 -1.99 12.46 -12.65
N ASN A 142 -1.41 12.33 -13.86
CA ASN A 142 -0.29 13.14 -14.35
C ASN A 142 0.91 13.22 -13.38
N GLY A 143 1.24 12.10 -12.75
CA GLY A 143 2.33 11.98 -11.78
C GLY A 143 2.00 12.48 -10.37
N ASN A 144 0.76 12.90 -10.09
CA ASN A 144 0.37 13.35 -8.75
C ASN A 144 0.27 12.15 -7.78
N SER A 145 1.28 11.98 -6.94
CA SER A 145 1.36 10.89 -5.94
C SER A 145 0.15 10.83 -5.02
N ARG A 146 -0.31 11.98 -4.51
CA ARG A 146 -1.39 12.00 -3.52
C ARG A 146 -2.69 11.49 -4.13
N LEU A 147 -2.98 11.88 -5.38
CA LEU A 147 -4.17 11.41 -6.08
C LEU A 147 -4.04 9.95 -6.50
N ALA A 148 -2.89 9.54 -7.02
CA ALA A 148 -2.64 8.14 -7.38
C ALA A 148 -2.75 7.19 -6.17
N LEU A 149 -2.16 7.54 -5.02
CA LEU A 149 -2.28 6.74 -3.79
C LEU A 149 -3.70 6.76 -3.22
N ALA A 150 -4.40 7.89 -3.31
CA ALA A 150 -5.80 7.97 -2.91
C ALA A 150 -6.67 7.06 -3.79
N ALA A 151 -6.42 7.04 -5.10
CA ALA A 151 -7.14 6.20 -6.05
C ALA A 151 -6.81 4.71 -5.88
N TYR A 152 -5.57 4.38 -5.52
CA TYR A 152 -5.18 3.01 -5.22
C TYR A 152 -6.03 2.44 -4.07
N ASN A 153 -6.24 3.24 -3.02
CA ASN A 153 -6.98 2.84 -1.83
C ASN A 153 -8.51 2.98 -1.94
N ALA A 154 -9.00 4.07 -2.50
CA ALA A 154 -10.43 4.41 -2.53
C ALA A 154 -11.12 4.09 -3.89
N GLY A 155 -10.34 3.75 -4.90
CA GLY A 155 -10.79 3.58 -6.28
C GLY A 155 -10.63 4.86 -7.11
N GLU A 156 -10.17 4.72 -8.36
CA GLU A 156 -9.93 5.81 -9.30
C GLU A 156 -11.17 6.67 -9.57
N ASN A 157 -12.34 6.05 -9.70
CA ASN A 157 -13.60 6.75 -9.99
C ASN A 157 -13.99 7.72 -8.88
N VAL A 158 -13.72 7.39 -7.61
CA VAL A 158 -14.02 8.26 -6.47
C VAL A 158 -13.15 9.52 -6.53
N VAL A 159 -11.86 9.35 -6.85
CA VAL A 159 -10.90 10.47 -6.93
C VAL A 159 -11.18 11.34 -8.16
N LEU A 160 -11.51 10.74 -9.30
CA LEU A 160 -11.91 11.46 -10.51
C LEU A 160 -13.17 12.29 -10.28
N ALA A 161 -14.21 11.70 -9.69
CA ALA A 161 -15.46 12.40 -9.41
C ALA A 161 -15.28 13.51 -8.37
N GLY A 162 -14.42 13.30 -7.36
CA GLY A 162 -14.15 14.27 -6.31
C GLY A 162 -13.15 15.38 -6.69
N GLY A 163 -12.40 15.23 -7.78
CA GLY A 163 -11.35 16.17 -8.19
C GLY A 163 -10.19 16.30 -7.19
N GLY A 164 -10.03 15.35 -6.27
CA GLY A 164 -9.13 15.47 -5.13
C GLY A 164 -9.06 14.21 -4.27
N VAL A 165 -8.22 14.24 -3.22
CA VAL A 165 -8.20 13.17 -2.22
C VAL A 165 -9.55 13.15 -1.51
N PRO A 166 -10.28 12.01 -1.50
CA PRO A 166 -11.62 11.93 -0.92
C PRO A 166 -11.60 12.31 0.58
N PRO A 167 -12.71 12.84 1.12
CA PRO A 167 -12.82 13.19 2.53
C PRO A 167 -12.90 11.97 3.47
N TYR A 168 -12.46 10.79 3.04
CA TYR A 168 -12.35 9.57 3.84
C TYR A 168 -11.13 9.61 4.77
N PRO A 169 -11.32 9.54 6.10
CA PRO A 169 -10.22 9.53 7.05
C PRO A 169 -9.21 8.41 6.81
N GLU A 170 -9.67 7.23 6.42
CA GLU A 170 -8.83 6.07 6.11
C GLU A 170 -7.93 6.32 4.90
N THR A 171 -8.47 6.90 3.82
CA THR A 171 -7.70 7.17 2.60
C THR A 171 -6.64 8.24 2.82
N ARG A 172 -6.96 9.30 3.58
CA ARG A 172 -5.95 10.31 3.94
C ARG A 172 -4.81 9.71 4.76
N ARG A 173 -5.15 8.88 5.77
CA ARG A 173 -4.16 8.19 6.59
C ARG A 173 -3.30 7.23 5.75
N TYR A 174 -3.91 6.52 4.82
CA TYR A 174 -3.21 5.64 3.88
C TYR A 174 -2.18 6.40 3.06
N VAL A 175 -2.60 7.49 2.39
CA VAL A 175 -1.71 8.33 1.56
C VAL A 175 -0.53 8.84 2.38
N ASP A 176 -0.78 9.41 3.56
CA ASP A 176 0.28 9.96 4.40
C ASP A 176 1.22 8.85 4.92
N LYS A 177 0.69 7.67 5.25
CA LYS A 177 1.50 6.53 5.71
C LYS A 177 2.43 6.01 4.61
N VAL A 178 1.92 5.81 3.39
CA VAL A 178 2.73 5.36 2.25
C VAL A 178 3.81 6.39 1.90
N LEU A 179 3.46 7.67 1.81
CA LEU A 179 4.44 8.73 1.48
C LEU A 179 5.53 8.88 2.54
N LYS A 180 5.16 8.74 3.83
CA LYS A 180 6.13 8.74 4.92
C LYS A 180 7.11 7.58 4.79
N MET A 181 6.60 6.36 4.53
CA MET A 181 7.44 5.16 4.40
C MET A 181 8.32 5.18 3.14
N PHE A 182 7.81 5.73 2.03
CA PHE A 182 8.57 5.93 0.80
C PHE A 182 9.76 6.90 0.96
N GLY A 183 9.65 7.85 1.89
CA GLY A 183 10.67 8.88 2.14
C GLY A 183 10.38 10.24 1.48
N GLY A 184 9.16 10.45 0.97
CA GLY A 184 8.51 11.74 0.64
C GLY A 184 9.16 12.67 -0.41
N ARG A 185 10.47 12.59 -0.64
CA ARG A 185 11.26 13.45 -1.53
C ARG A 185 11.85 12.71 -2.73
N LYS A 186 11.79 11.38 -2.73
CA LYS A 186 12.24 10.55 -3.86
C LYS A 186 11.26 10.73 -5.02
N PRO A 187 11.74 10.75 -6.28
CA PRO A 187 10.84 10.77 -7.43
C PRO A 187 10.08 9.43 -7.51
N LEU A 188 8.76 9.50 -7.73
CA LEU A 188 7.89 8.32 -7.79
C LEU A 188 8.21 7.43 -9.00
N LEU A 189 8.60 8.08 -10.09
CA LEU A 189 9.06 7.46 -11.32
C LEU A 189 10.58 7.49 -11.33
N THR A 190 11.20 6.41 -11.79
CA THR A 190 12.65 6.38 -11.99
C THR A 190 13.04 7.39 -13.08
N GLN A 191 14.29 7.89 -13.07
CA GLN A 191 14.76 8.84 -14.09
C GLN A 191 14.60 8.32 -15.52
N ALA A 192 14.75 7.00 -15.73
CA ALA A 192 14.53 6.37 -17.03
C ALA A 192 13.07 6.47 -17.52
N ALA A 193 12.11 6.54 -16.60
CA ALA A 193 10.67 6.60 -16.87
C ALA A 193 10.09 8.03 -16.96
N GLN A 194 10.92 9.05 -16.69
CA GLN A 194 10.57 10.47 -16.91
C GLN A 194 10.70 10.87 -18.38
N LYS A 195 11.41 10.07 -19.20
CA LYS A 195 11.32 10.12 -20.66
C LYS A 195 10.02 9.40 -21.07
N PRO A 196 9.18 9.95 -21.97
CA PRO A 196 7.94 9.29 -22.37
C PRO A 196 8.26 7.87 -22.86
N LEU A 197 7.71 6.86 -22.18
CA LEU A 197 7.79 5.49 -22.69
C LEU A 197 7.03 5.47 -24.03
N PRO A 198 7.58 4.91 -25.11
CA PRO A 198 6.80 4.65 -26.31
C PRO A 198 5.58 3.81 -25.90
N ALA A 199 4.39 4.24 -26.33
CA ALA A 199 3.10 3.68 -25.93
C ALA A 199 3.16 2.14 -25.91
N ALA A 200 3.21 1.57 -24.71
CA ALA A 200 3.22 0.14 -24.52
C ALA A 200 1.88 -0.40 -25.06
N ARG A 201 1.94 -1.24 -26.09
CA ARG A 201 0.75 -1.91 -26.63
C ARG A 201 0.06 -2.68 -25.49
N GLY A 202 -1.16 -2.28 -25.15
CA GLY A 202 -2.06 -3.04 -24.28
C GLY A 202 -2.27 -2.51 -22.86
N THR A 203 -2.10 -1.21 -22.56
CA THR A 203 -2.67 -0.66 -21.33
C THR A 203 -4.20 -0.62 -21.44
N PRO A 204 -4.97 -1.29 -20.55
CA PRO A 204 -6.42 -1.14 -20.54
C PRO A 204 -6.77 0.33 -20.35
N GLN A 205 -7.66 0.82 -21.21
CA GLN A 205 -8.06 2.23 -21.20
C GLN A 205 -8.68 2.59 -19.85
N PRO A 206 -8.54 3.86 -19.42
CA PRO A 206 -9.13 4.29 -18.17
C PRO A 206 -10.65 4.18 -18.22
N ILE A 207 -11.23 3.51 -17.22
CA ILE A 207 -12.68 3.44 -17.06
C ILE A 207 -13.15 4.84 -16.68
N ARG A 208 -14.06 5.40 -17.46
CA ARG A 208 -14.66 6.71 -17.21
C ARG A 208 -16.09 6.53 -16.74
N SER A 209 -16.46 7.26 -15.70
CA SER A 209 -17.87 7.47 -15.35
C SER A 209 -18.32 8.86 -15.77
N PHE A 210 -19.49 8.96 -16.39
CA PHE A 210 -20.13 10.25 -16.69
C PHE A 210 -21.64 10.17 -16.44
N ILE A 211 -22.25 11.31 -16.13
CA ILE A 211 -23.70 11.43 -15.96
C ILE A 211 -24.24 12.08 -17.23
N ASP A 212 -25.18 11.42 -17.90
CA ASP A 212 -25.81 12.00 -19.08
C ASP A 212 -26.83 13.09 -18.73
N ALA A 213 -27.38 13.74 -19.76
CA ALA A 213 -28.39 14.79 -19.59
C ALA A 213 -29.69 14.30 -18.93
N ALA A 214 -29.91 12.98 -18.86
CA ALA A 214 -31.04 12.35 -18.18
C ALA A 214 -30.73 11.95 -16.73
N GLY A 215 -29.51 12.21 -16.24
CA GLY A 215 -29.10 11.86 -14.89
C GLY A 215 -28.65 10.40 -14.73
N VAL A 216 -28.46 9.66 -15.83
CA VAL A 216 -28.03 8.26 -15.81
C VAL A 216 -26.52 8.18 -15.74
N VAL A 217 -26.01 7.34 -14.83
CA VAL A 217 -24.57 7.07 -14.69
C VAL A 217 -24.15 6.06 -15.73
N HIS A 218 -23.23 6.45 -16.61
CA HIS A 218 -22.58 5.59 -17.60
C HIS A 218 -21.18 5.23 -17.14
N ILE A 219 -20.76 3.98 -17.35
CA ILE A 219 -19.42 3.48 -17.08
C ILE A 219 -18.89 2.88 -18.38
N THR A 220 -17.79 3.41 -18.91
CA THR A 220 -17.23 2.99 -20.20
C THR A 220 -15.71 2.81 -20.13
N ASP A 221 -15.20 1.81 -20.85
CA ASP A 221 -13.78 1.57 -21.11
C ASP A 221 -13.29 2.26 -22.41
N GLY A 222 -14.14 3.08 -23.05
CA GLY A 222 -13.85 3.82 -24.28
C GLY A 222 -13.93 5.35 -24.14
N GLU A 223 -13.71 6.05 -25.26
CA GLU A 223 -13.83 7.51 -25.34
C GLU A 223 -15.28 7.94 -25.06
N ALA A 224 -15.47 8.92 -24.16
CA ALA A 224 -16.80 9.42 -23.82
C ALA A 224 -17.46 10.00 -25.10
N PRO A 225 -18.74 9.67 -25.38
CA PRO A 225 -19.41 10.19 -26.56
C PRO A 225 -19.39 11.73 -26.50
N SER A 226 -18.88 12.34 -27.56
CA SER A 226 -18.77 13.79 -27.71
C SER A 226 -20.17 14.39 -27.50
N ALA A 227 -20.30 15.37 -26.61
CA ALA A 227 -21.56 16.07 -26.39
C ALA A 227 -22.10 16.55 -27.74
N THR A 228 -23.26 16.01 -28.13
CA THR A 228 -23.93 16.35 -29.38
C THR A 228 -24.17 17.87 -29.40
N PRO A 229 -23.85 18.58 -30.50
CA PRO A 229 -24.20 20.00 -30.59
C PRO A 229 -25.72 20.16 -30.55
N SER A 230 -26.16 21.22 -29.85
CA SER A 230 -27.56 21.61 -29.67
C SER A 230 -28.38 21.56 -30.97
N PRO A 231 -29.69 21.25 -30.91
CA PRO A 231 -30.56 21.34 -32.07
C PRO A 231 -30.59 22.79 -32.56
N THR A 232 -30.19 22.99 -33.82
CA THR A 232 -30.29 24.26 -34.53
C THR A 232 -31.77 24.65 -34.65
N PRO A 233 -32.18 25.92 -34.44
CA PRO A 233 -33.57 26.33 -34.63
C PRO A 233 -33.95 26.19 -36.11
N ARG A 234 -35.19 25.74 -36.36
CA ARG A 234 -35.79 25.71 -37.70
C ARG A 234 -35.76 27.11 -38.32
N PRO A 235 -35.46 27.25 -39.62
CA PRO A 235 -35.87 28.44 -40.34
C PRO A 235 -37.39 28.38 -40.61
N ASP A 236 -38.08 29.46 -40.26
CA ASP A 236 -39.47 29.73 -40.61
C ASP A 236 -39.66 29.63 -42.13
N ARG A 237 -40.70 28.93 -42.57
CA ARG A 237 -41.20 29.04 -43.95
C ARG A 237 -42.13 30.26 -44.03
N PRO A 238 -41.88 31.23 -44.91
CA PRO A 238 -42.88 32.22 -45.25
C PRO A 238 -43.88 31.64 -46.28
N ASN A 239 -45.15 31.97 -46.06
CA ASN A 239 -46.39 31.80 -46.86
C ASN A 239 -46.40 30.80 -48.03
#